data_AF-A0A6M0BJR5-F1
#
_entry.id   AF-A0A6M0BJR5-F1
#
_cell.length_a   1.000
_cell.length_b   1.000
_cell.length_c   1.000
_cell.angle_alpha   90.00
_cell.angle_beta   90.00
_cell.angle_gamma   90.00
#
_symmetry.space_group_name_H-M   'P 1'
#
loop_
_entity.id
_entity.type
_entity.pdbx_description
1 polymer ?
#
loop_
_entity_poly.entity_id
_entity_poly.type
_entity_poly.pdbx_seq_one_letter_code
_entity_poly.pdbx_strand_id
1 'polypeptide(L)'
;DNPSNSDNPTTTSDEWTELEDKGLSAIYKLKQNGDIDNFKEVLNLFEQNKNNYQGEKEFEELFSELTRRYAQDVLAFSGEPGIRKGIENLEEIQQRLEDNFDIKSLPEDDRIAQEYKDVTVLINRMRKAFKDNN
;
A
#
# COMPACT_ATOMS: atom_id res chain seq x y z
N ASP A 1 -46.49 23.38 2.42
CA ASP A 1 -45.23 23.19 1.70
C ASP A 1 -44.05 23.03 2.63
N ASN A 2 -43.18 22.08 2.24
CA ASN A 2 -41.81 21.82 2.66
C ASN A 2 -41.58 20.80 3.81
N PRO A 3 -41.35 19.51 3.51
CA PRO A 3 -40.58 18.65 4.39
C PRO A 3 -39.08 18.88 4.11
N SER A 4 -38.35 19.33 5.13
CA SER A 4 -36.90 19.43 5.10
C SER A 4 -36.32 18.02 5.14
N ASN A 5 -36.00 17.44 3.97
CA ASN A 5 -35.14 16.26 3.90
C ASN A 5 -33.72 16.69 4.25
N SER A 6 -33.35 16.45 5.51
CA SER A 6 -31.96 16.36 5.92
C SER A 6 -31.41 15.03 5.45
N ASP A 7 -31.00 14.96 4.18
CA ASP A 7 -30.20 13.85 3.67
C ASP A 7 -28.79 13.98 4.23
N ASN A 8 -28.59 13.44 5.44
CA ASN A 8 -27.27 13.26 6.02
C ASN A 8 -26.79 11.85 5.60
N PRO A 9 -25.75 11.70 4.77
CA PRO A 9 -25.30 10.39 4.34
C PRO A 9 -24.49 9.77 5.48
N THR A 10 -25.08 8.82 6.20
CA THR A 10 -24.42 7.99 7.23
C THR A 10 -23.58 6.84 6.62
N THR A 11 -23.35 6.85 5.31
CA THR A 11 -22.84 5.72 4.52
C THR A 11 -21.35 5.40 4.70
N THR A 12 -20.56 6.25 5.35
CA THR A 12 -19.10 6.05 5.47
C THR A 12 -18.69 4.96 6.45
N SER A 13 -19.50 4.66 7.47
CA SER A 13 -19.10 3.69 8.52
C SER A 13 -19.16 2.23 8.03
N ASP A 14 -20.17 1.88 7.24
CA ASP A 14 -20.36 0.51 6.76
C ASP A 14 -19.37 0.18 5.62
N GLU A 15 -19.11 1.16 4.75
CA GLU A 15 -18.14 1.04 3.64
C GLU A 15 -16.70 0.92 4.14
N TRP A 16 -16.33 1.69 5.18
CA TRP A 16 -15.01 1.57 5.82
C TRP A 16 -14.83 0.19 6.45
N THR A 17 -15.81 -0.28 7.21
CA THR A 17 -15.73 -1.58 7.90
C THR A 17 -15.53 -2.73 6.89
N GLU A 18 -16.25 -2.71 5.76
CA GLU A 18 -16.07 -3.72 4.72
C GLU A 18 -14.68 -3.63 4.05
N LEU A 19 -14.17 -2.41 3.85
CA LEU A 19 -12.86 -2.19 3.25
C LEU A 19 -11.72 -2.63 4.19
N GLU A 20 -11.85 -2.33 5.49
CA GLU A 20 -10.93 -2.76 6.54
C GLU A 20 -10.86 -4.29 6.61
N ASP A 21 -12.02 -4.97 6.65
CA ASP A 21 -12.11 -6.43 6.66
C ASP A 21 -11.44 -7.06 5.44
N LYS A 22 -11.63 -6.47 4.25
CA LYS A 22 -10.96 -6.91 3.02
C LYS A 22 -9.44 -6.74 3.12
N GLY A 23 -8.97 -5.60 3.64
CA GLY A 23 -7.55 -5.33 3.86
C GLY A 23 -6.89 -6.35 4.78
N LEU A 24 -7.45 -6.54 5.97
CA LEU A 24 -6.94 -7.49 6.96
C LEU A 24 -6.99 -8.94 6.46
N SER A 25 -8.06 -9.32 5.75
CA SER A 25 -8.21 -10.65 5.15
C SER A 25 -7.18 -10.91 4.05
N ALA A 26 -6.89 -9.91 3.21
CA ALA A 26 -5.86 -10.03 2.18
C ALA A 26 -4.48 -10.28 2.79
N ILE A 27 -4.11 -9.54 3.83
CA ILE A 27 -2.87 -9.74 4.58
C ILE A 27 -2.78 -11.18 5.12
N TYR A 28 -3.86 -11.66 5.73
CA TYR A 28 -3.90 -13.01 6.29
C TYR A 28 -3.72 -14.07 5.21
N LYS A 29 -4.46 -13.96 4.09
CA LYS A 29 -4.36 -14.90 2.97
C LYS A 29 -2.96 -14.89 2.36
N LEU A 30 -2.40 -13.73 2.06
CA LEU A 30 -1.04 -13.60 1.53
C LEU A 30 -0.03 -14.38 2.40
N LYS A 31 -0.13 -14.29 3.72
CA LYS A 31 0.73 -15.02 4.65
C LYS A 31 0.48 -16.53 4.69
N GLN A 32 -0.76 -16.97 4.55
CA GLN A 32 -1.14 -18.39 4.69
C GLN A 32 -0.87 -19.21 3.43
N ASN A 33 -1.21 -18.66 2.26
CA ASN A 33 -1.21 -19.41 1.01
C ASN A 33 -0.54 -18.66 -0.16
N GLY A 34 0.06 -17.49 0.07
CA GLY A 34 0.73 -16.72 -0.98
C GLY A 34 -0.24 -16.20 -2.05
N ASP A 35 -1.48 -15.88 -1.68
CA ASP A 35 -2.53 -15.38 -2.59
C ASP A 35 -2.25 -13.93 -3.04
N ILE A 36 -1.28 -13.79 -3.94
CA ILE A 36 -0.81 -12.52 -4.50
C ILE A 36 -1.92 -11.82 -5.29
N ASP A 37 -2.73 -12.57 -6.03
CA ASP A 37 -3.74 -11.98 -6.92
C ASP A 37 -4.86 -11.31 -6.12
N ASN A 38 -5.41 -11.99 -5.10
CA ASN A 38 -6.36 -11.37 -4.17
C ASN A 38 -5.73 -10.17 -3.45
N PHE A 39 -4.45 -10.26 -3.08
CA PHE A 39 -3.76 -9.16 -2.41
C PHE A 39 -3.63 -7.92 -3.30
N LYS A 40 -3.27 -8.10 -4.58
CA LYS A 40 -3.22 -7.01 -5.58
C LYS A 40 -4.58 -6.38 -5.81
N GLU A 41 -5.63 -7.19 -5.91
CA GLU A 41 -7.00 -6.69 -6.09
C GLU A 41 -7.42 -5.79 -4.91
N VAL A 42 -7.16 -6.23 -3.67
CA VAL A 42 -7.46 -5.45 -2.47
C VAL A 42 -6.61 -4.19 -2.39
N LEU A 43 -5.32 -4.26 -2.74
CA LEU A 43 -4.47 -3.05 -2.77
C LEU A 43 -5.02 -2.01 -3.76
N ASN A 44 -5.47 -2.43 -4.94
CA ASN A 44 -6.10 -1.53 -5.92
C ASN A 44 -7.45 -0.97 -5.42
N LEU A 45 -8.21 -1.73 -4.64
CA LEU A 45 -9.45 -1.24 -4.01
C LEU A 45 -9.16 -0.12 -3.01
N PHE A 46 -8.08 -0.21 -2.24
CA PHE A 46 -7.64 0.88 -1.36
C PHE A 46 -7.21 2.11 -2.17
N GLU A 47 -6.45 1.94 -3.24
CA GLU A 47 -6.08 3.07 -4.13
C GLU A 47 -7.28 3.82 -4.68
N GLN A 48 -8.32 3.10 -5.11
CA GLN A 48 -9.57 3.70 -5.61
C GLN A 48 -10.32 4.49 -4.53
N ASN A 49 -10.19 4.09 -3.26
CA ASN A 49 -10.89 4.71 -2.15
C ASN A 49 -10.07 5.77 -1.40
N LYS A 50 -8.79 5.94 -1.73
CA LYS A 50 -7.89 6.88 -1.03
C LYS A 50 -8.49 8.26 -0.84
N ASN A 51 -9.05 8.86 -1.90
CA ASN A 51 -9.57 10.23 -1.82
C ASN A 51 -10.78 10.36 -0.87
N ASN A 52 -11.52 9.26 -0.66
CA ASN A 52 -12.66 9.24 0.25
C ASN A 52 -12.23 9.19 1.72
N TYR A 53 -11.03 8.67 1.99
CA TYR A 53 -10.47 8.45 3.33
C TYR A 53 -9.17 9.22 3.56
N GLN A 54 -8.91 10.26 2.77
CA GLN A 54 -7.71 11.08 2.92
C GLN A 54 -7.74 11.82 4.27
N GLY A 55 -6.70 11.64 5.08
CA GLY A 55 -6.63 12.18 6.44
C GLY A 55 -7.27 11.26 7.51
N GLU A 56 -7.86 10.13 7.12
CA GLU A 56 -8.32 9.11 8.06
C GLU A 56 -7.16 8.18 8.42
N LYS A 57 -6.67 8.32 9.65
CA LYS A 57 -5.44 7.66 10.11
C LYS A 57 -5.50 6.13 9.98
N GLU A 58 -6.63 5.51 10.31
CA GLU A 58 -6.79 4.05 10.28
C GLU A 58 -6.69 3.51 8.84
N PHE A 59 -7.26 4.24 7.88
CA PHE A 59 -7.13 3.94 6.46
C PHE A 59 -5.67 4.06 5.99
N GLU A 60 -5.01 5.18 6.31
CA GLU A 60 -3.62 5.42 5.90
C GLU A 60 -2.65 4.38 6.48
N GLU A 61 -2.84 3.98 7.74
CA GLU A 61 -2.05 2.93 8.37
C GLU A 61 -2.25 1.55 7.73
N LEU A 62 -3.50 1.17 7.44
CA LEU A 62 -3.78 -0.11 6.78
C LEU A 62 -3.30 -0.12 5.34
N PHE A 63 -3.46 0.99 4.62
CA PHE A 63 -2.98 1.12 3.25
C PHE A 63 -1.45 1.08 3.15
N SER A 64 -0.74 1.72 4.10
CA SER A 64 0.71 1.57 4.25
C SER A 64 1.10 0.12 4.52
N GLU A 65 0.43 -0.58 5.43
CA GLU A 65 0.74 -1.99 5.70
C GLU A 65 0.50 -2.90 4.48
N LEU A 66 -0.57 -2.65 3.70
CA LEU A 66 -0.83 -3.37 2.46
C LEU A 66 0.29 -3.13 1.43
N THR A 67 0.70 -1.87 1.26
CA THR A 67 1.81 -1.49 0.36
C THR A 67 3.13 -2.13 0.79
N ARG A 68 3.42 -2.15 2.09
CA ARG A 68 4.62 -2.79 2.66
C ARG A 68 4.67 -4.28 2.39
N ARG A 69 3.55 -4.98 2.58
CA ARG A 69 3.46 -6.43 2.33
C ARG A 69 3.53 -6.76 0.86
N TYR A 70 2.96 -5.92 0.00
CA TYR A 70 3.21 -6.03 -1.43
C TYR A 70 4.73 -6.01 -1.72
N ALA A 71 5.46 -5.09 -1.10
CA ALA A 71 6.91 -4.98 -1.23
C ALA A 71 7.66 -6.21 -0.72
N GLN A 72 7.35 -6.66 0.49
CA GLN A 72 8.15 -7.68 1.16
C GLN A 72 7.81 -9.09 0.68
N ASP A 73 6.51 -9.38 0.55
CA ASP A 73 6.03 -10.75 0.40
C ASP A 73 5.85 -11.13 -1.08
N VAL A 74 5.38 -10.23 -1.96
CA VAL A 74 5.28 -10.54 -3.41
C VAL A 74 6.65 -10.74 -4.04
N LEU A 75 7.67 -9.97 -3.58
CA LEU A 75 9.06 -10.21 -3.96
C LEU A 75 9.55 -11.59 -3.52
N ALA A 76 9.22 -11.99 -2.29
CA ALA A 76 9.61 -13.30 -1.76
C ALA A 76 8.90 -14.47 -2.47
N PHE A 77 7.62 -14.32 -2.80
CA PHE A 77 6.82 -15.38 -3.44
C PHE A 77 7.06 -15.54 -4.94
N SER A 78 7.46 -14.47 -5.65
CA SER A 78 7.64 -14.52 -7.11
C SER A 78 8.70 -15.53 -7.59
N GLY A 79 9.60 -15.99 -6.71
CA GLY A 79 10.64 -16.98 -7.02
C GLY A 79 11.62 -16.59 -8.14
N GLU A 80 11.47 -15.41 -8.75
CA GLU A 80 12.25 -14.99 -9.91
C GLU A 80 13.61 -14.42 -9.49
N PRO A 81 14.72 -15.01 -9.96
CA PRO A 81 16.07 -14.62 -9.60
C PRO A 81 16.56 -13.45 -10.47
N GLY A 82 15.92 -12.30 -10.34
CA GLY A 82 16.27 -11.12 -11.15
C GLY A 82 16.32 -9.86 -10.31
N ILE A 83 17.53 -9.37 -10.01
CA ILE A 83 17.73 -8.07 -9.36
C ILE A 83 16.92 -6.97 -10.08
N ARG A 84 16.78 -7.05 -11.42
CA ARG A 84 15.96 -6.13 -12.24
C ARG A 84 14.47 -6.15 -11.88
N LYS A 85 13.82 -7.31 -11.83
CA LYS A 85 12.37 -7.40 -11.52
C LYS A 85 12.06 -7.05 -10.07
N GLY A 86 13.01 -7.36 -9.16
CA GLY A 86 12.95 -6.88 -7.79
C GLY A 86 13.04 -5.36 -7.67
N ILE A 87 13.91 -4.72 -8.45
CA ILE A 87 13.98 -3.26 -8.56
C ILE A 87 12.68 -2.68 -9.13
N GLU A 88 12.14 -3.24 -10.22
CA GLU A 88 10.90 -2.76 -10.86
C GLU A 88 9.71 -2.77 -9.88
N ASN A 89 9.53 -3.84 -9.12
CA ASN A 89 8.46 -3.92 -8.12
C ASN A 89 8.69 -2.89 -6.99
N LEU A 90 9.91 -2.75 -6.48
CA LEU A 90 10.20 -1.74 -5.44
C LEU A 90 9.98 -0.31 -5.95
N GLU A 91 10.30 -0.04 -7.22
CA GLU A 91 10.01 1.25 -7.88
C GLU A 91 8.50 1.49 -7.99
N GLU A 92 7.71 0.46 -8.30
CA GLU A 92 6.24 0.54 -8.28
C GLU A 92 5.72 0.93 -6.88
N ILE A 93 6.28 0.35 -5.82
CA ILE A 93 5.94 0.68 -4.43
C ILE A 93 6.36 2.10 -4.06
N GLN A 94 7.59 2.48 -4.43
CA GLN A 94 8.08 3.84 -4.21
C GLN A 94 7.14 4.86 -4.86
N GLN A 95 6.72 4.61 -6.11
CA GLN A 95 5.79 5.46 -6.83
C GLN A 95 4.42 5.50 -6.15
N ARG A 96 3.89 4.35 -5.72
CA ARG A 96 2.62 4.29 -4.98
C ARG A 96 2.70 5.14 -3.71
N LEU A 97 3.80 5.09 -2.96
CA LEU A 97 3.95 5.93 -1.76
C LEU A 97 3.98 7.43 -2.10
N GLU A 98 4.66 7.84 -3.18
CA GLU A 98 4.69 9.24 -3.63
C GLU A 98 3.33 9.74 -4.14
N ASP A 99 2.60 8.90 -4.87
CA ASP A 99 1.28 9.25 -5.41
C ASP A 99 0.22 9.27 -4.31
N ASN A 100 0.41 8.46 -3.26
CA ASN A 100 -0.56 8.27 -2.20
C ASN A 100 -0.36 9.18 -1.00
N PHE A 101 0.86 9.63 -0.71
CA PHE A 101 1.15 10.38 0.50
C PHE A 101 2.04 11.59 0.20
N ASP A 102 1.83 12.71 0.91
CA ASP A 102 2.75 13.84 0.82
C ASP A 102 4.00 13.58 1.66
N ILE A 103 4.86 12.68 1.17
CA ILE A 103 6.07 12.18 1.85
C ILE A 103 6.95 13.33 2.36
N LYS A 104 6.94 14.49 1.69
CA LYS A 104 7.77 15.65 2.05
C LYS A 104 7.26 16.43 3.26
N SER A 105 5.97 16.35 3.55
CA SER A 105 5.37 17.02 4.72
C SER A 105 5.24 16.09 5.93
N LEU A 106 5.40 14.78 5.74
CA LEU A 106 5.41 13.81 6.83
C LEU A 106 6.63 14.00 7.74
N PRO A 107 6.45 13.86 9.08
CA PRO A 107 7.56 13.78 10.03
C PRO A 107 8.54 12.65 9.70
N GLU A 108 9.81 12.80 10.06
CA GLU A 108 10.79 11.73 9.81
C GLU A 108 10.44 10.42 10.54
N ASP A 109 9.81 10.48 11.71
CA ASP A 109 9.40 9.32 12.49
C ASP A 109 8.04 8.73 12.04
N ASP A 110 7.41 9.32 11.04
CA ASP A 110 6.19 8.78 10.44
C ASP A 110 6.46 7.43 9.76
N ARG A 111 5.54 6.49 9.94
CA ARG A 111 5.67 5.12 9.43
C ARG A 111 5.79 5.09 7.91
N ILE A 112 5.05 5.94 7.21
CA ILE A 112 5.02 6.02 5.74
C ILE A 112 6.32 6.69 5.24
N ALA A 113 6.78 7.74 5.92
CA ALA A 113 8.07 8.37 5.61
C ALA A 113 9.25 7.39 5.77
N GLN A 114 9.23 6.58 6.84
CA GLN A 114 10.23 5.52 7.05
C GLN A 114 10.13 4.42 5.99
N GLU A 115 8.92 3.99 5.64
CA GLU A 115 8.72 2.97 4.61
C GLU A 115 9.25 3.43 3.25
N TYR A 116 8.95 4.66 2.84
CA TYR A 116 9.48 5.26 1.62
C TYR A 116 11.01 5.29 1.62
N LYS A 117 11.62 5.66 2.75
CA LYS A 117 13.07 5.67 2.93
C LYS A 117 13.67 4.27 2.80
N ASP A 118 13.06 3.27 3.43
CA ASP A 118 13.52 1.88 3.39
C ASP A 118 13.46 1.31 1.97
N VAL A 119 12.37 1.54 1.25
CA VAL A 119 12.20 1.14 -0.16
C VAL A 119 13.27 1.81 -1.03
N THR A 120 13.47 3.12 -0.86
CA THR A 120 14.50 3.89 -1.57
C THR A 120 15.91 3.31 -1.34
N VAL A 121 16.24 2.99 -0.08
CA VAL A 121 17.54 2.40 0.28
C VAL A 121 17.71 1.02 -0.34
N LEU A 122 16.66 0.19 -0.34
CA LEU A 122 16.70 -1.15 -0.90
C LEU A 122 16.88 -1.13 -2.43
N ILE A 123 16.13 -0.28 -3.14
CA ILE A 123 16.30 -0.05 -4.59
C ILE A 123 17.75 0.31 -4.89
N ASN A 124 18.31 1.27 -4.16
CA ASN A 124 19.69 1.73 -4.38
C ASN A 124 20.71 0.62 -4.12
N ARG A 125 20.54 -0.18 -3.06
CA ARG A 125 21.40 -1.33 -2.75
C ARG A 125 21.34 -2.37 -3.87
N MET A 126 20.13 -2.70 -4.35
CA MET A 126 19.93 -3.67 -5.43
C MET A 126 20.50 -3.18 -6.76
N ARG A 127 20.26 -1.91 -7.13
CA ARG A 127 20.84 -1.27 -8.33
C ARG A 127 22.36 -1.28 -8.29
N LYS A 128 22.97 -1.03 -7.12
CA LYS A 128 24.42 -1.11 -6.94
C LYS A 128 24.93 -2.55 -7.14
N ALA A 129 24.30 -3.52 -6.48
CA ALA A 129 24.65 -4.94 -6.66
C ALA A 129 24.52 -5.42 -8.12
N PHE A 130 23.53 -4.90 -8.86
CA PHE A 130 23.37 -5.21 -10.29
C PHE A 130 24.47 -4.62 -11.17
N LYS A 131 24.95 -3.40 -10.84
CA LYS A 131 26.05 -2.74 -11.56
C LYS A 131 27.41 -3.37 -11.24
N ASP A 132 27.63 -3.82 -10.02
CA ASP A 132 28.90 -4.42 -9.60
C ASP A 132 29.10 -5.86 -10.14
N ASN A 133 28.03 -6.52 -10.63
CA ASN A 133 28.04 -7.88 -11.18
C ASN A 133 27.95 -7.94 -12.73
N ASN A 134 27.92 -6.80 -13.44
CA ASN A 134 27.95 -6.69 -14.91
C ASN A 134 29.22 -5.97 -15.36
#